data_AF-A0A2N2DDA8-F1
#
_entry.id   AF-A0A2N2DDA8-F1
#
_cell.length_a   1.000
_cell.length_b   1.000
_cell.length_c   1.000
_cell.angle_alpha   90.00
_cell.angle_beta   90.00
_cell.angle_gamma   90.00
#
_symmetry.space_group_name_H-M   'P 1'
#
loop_
_entity.id
_entity.type
_entity.pdbx_description
1 polymer ?
#
loop_
_entity_poly.entity_id
_entity_poly.type
_entity_poly.pdbx_seq_one_letter_code
_entity_poly.pdbx_strand_id
1 'polypeptide(L)' 'MTERVFNFNPGPATLPEAILEQARDEMLNYKGTGMSVIELSHRSKQFEEVILGAEALLKELM' A
#
# COMPACT_ATOMS: atom_id res chain seq x y z
N MET A 1 -24.34 7.54 6.80
CA MET A 1 -23.37 8.63 6.58
C MET A 1 -21.99 8.02 6.75
N THR A 2 -21.08 8.21 5.81
CA THR A 2 -19.69 7.76 5.97
C THR A 2 -19.06 8.51 7.13
N GLU A 3 -18.44 7.83 8.09
CA GLU A 3 -17.72 8.46 9.22
C GLU A 3 -16.45 9.22 8.79
N ARG A 4 -16.06 9.07 7.52
CA ARG A 4 -14.87 9.69 6.94
C ARG A 4 -15.04 11.21 6.83
N VAL A 5 -14.15 11.94 7.51
CA VAL A 5 -14.11 13.41 7.49
C VAL A 5 -13.46 13.96 6.22
N PHE A 6 -13.78 15.20 5.87
CA PHE A 6 -13.05 15.94 4.85
C PHE A 6 -11.70 16.43 5.40
N ASN A 7 -10.61 15.77 5.01
CA ASN A 7 -9.27 16.11 5.43
C ASN A 7 -8.57 16.96 4.35
N PHE A 8 -8.36 18.24 4.66
CA PHE A 8 -7.69 19.26 3.81
C PHE A 8 -6.25 19.57 4.25
N ASN A 9 -5.60 18.66 4.99
CA ASN A 9 -4.24 18.89 5.45
C ASN A 9 -3.25 19.07 4.28
N PRO A 10 -2.24 19.95 4.44
CA PRO A 10 -1.22 20.18 3.42
C PRO A 10 -0.11 19.11 3.38
N GLY A 11 -0.09 18.17 4.34
CA GLY A 11 0.93 17.13 4.45
C GLY A 11 1.25 16.75 5.91
N PRO A 12 1.26 15.44 6.29
CA PRO A 12 0.64 14.32 5.57
C PRO A 12 -0.83 14.60 5.22
N ALA A 13 -1.32 14.00 4.13
CA ALA A 13 -2.61 14.35 3.50
C ALA A 13 -3.52 13.13 3.31
N THR A 14 -4.72 13.35 2.76
CA THR A 14 -5.72 12.32 2.49
C THR A 14 -5.21 11.27 1.50
N LEU A 15 -5.38 9.99 1.85
CA LEU A 15 -5.21 8.86 0.94
C LEU A 15 -6.57 8.36 0.41
N PRO A 16 -6.62 7.75 -0.79
CA PRO A 16 -7.81 7.08 -1.31
C PRO A 16 -8.31 5.98 -0.36
N GLU A 17 -9.63 5.92 -0.13
CA GLU A 17 -10.24 4.95 0.78
C GLU A 17 -9.98 3.49 0.38
N ALA A 18 -10.13 3.18 -0.91
CA ALA A 18 -9.89 1.83 -1.45
C ALA A 18 -8.47 1.32 -1.16
N ILE A 19 -7.46 2.21 -1.13
CA ILE A 19 -6.07 1.83 -0.83
C ILE A 19 -5.89 1.54 0.67
N LEU A 20 -6.55 2.29 1.54
CA LEU A 20 -6.53 2.02 2.98
C LEU A 20 -7.22 0.70 3.31
N GLU A 21 -8.33 0.40 2.63
CA GLU A 21 -9.05 -0.86 2.79
C GLU A 21 -8.21 -2.05 2.31
N GLN A 22 -7.58 -1.94 1.13
CA GLN A 22 -6.67 -2.98 0.65
C GLN A 22 -5.50 -3.20 1.63
N ALA A 23 -4.85 -2.12 2.09
CA ALA A 23 -3.75 -2.23 3.03
C ALA A 23 -4.17 -2.86 4.37
N ARG A 24 -5.39 -2.54 4.85
CA ARG A 24 -5.99 -3.17 6.04
C ARG A 24 -6.19 -4.67 5.82
N ASP A 25 -6.80 -5.05 4.70
CA ASP A 25 -7.18 -6.43 4.42
C ASP A 25 -5.96 -7.34 4.20
N GLU A 26 -4.87 -6.79 3.65
CA GLU A 26 -3.61 -7.51 3.42
C GLU A 26 -2.61 -7.40 4.58
N MET A 27 -2.90 -6.61 5.63
CA MET A 27 -1.92 -6.27 6.68
C MET A 27 -1.33 -7.48 7.38
N LEU A 28 -2.12 -8.52 7.64
CA LEU A 28 -1.66 -9.71 8.37
C LEU A 28 -1.20 -10.85 7.45
N ASN A 29 -1.57 -10.80 6.17
CA ASN A 29 -1.23 -11.83 5.20
C ASN A 29 -1.18 -11.22 3.80
N TYR A 30 -0.02 -10.65 3.47
CA TYR A 30 0.21 -10.05 2.17
C TYR A 30 0.19 -11.16 1.11
N LYS A 31 -0.77 -11.08 0.18
CA LYS A 31 -0.94 -11.99 -0.97
C LYS A 31 -0.83 -13.49 -0.64
N GLY A 32 -1.29 -13.93 0.54
CA GLY A 32 -1.27 -15.34 0.92
C GLY A 32 0.10 -15.87 1.34
N THR A 33 1.09 -15.00 1.59
CA THR A 33 2.44 -15.39 2.03
C THR A 33 2.49 -15.94 3.46
N GLY A 34 1.43 -15.72 4.25
CA GLY A 34 1.40 -16.00 5.69
C GLY A 34 2.17 -14.98 6.53
N MET A 35 2.61 -13.87 5.93
CA MET A 35 3.35 -12.79 6.58
C MET A 35 2.78 -11.44 6.19
N SER A 36 2.96 -10.43 7.05
CA SER A 36 2.70 -9.04 6.72
C SER A 36 3.72 -8.52 5.70
N VAL A 37 3.34 -7.53 4.89
CA VAL A 37 4.25 -6.80 4.00
C VAL A 37 5.43 -6.18 4.77
N ILE A 38 5.22 -5.78 6.03
CA ILE A 38 6.28 -5.20 6.89
C ILE A 38 7.23 -6.24 7.50
N GLU A 39 6.89 -7.52 7.38
CA GLU A 39 7.72 -8.65 7.85
C GLU A 39 8.51 -9.30 6.70
N LEU A 40 8.18 -8.96 5.44
CA LEU A 40 8.91 -9.44 4.27
C LEU A 40 10.34 -8.92 4.28
N SER A 41 11.30 -9.80 4.02
CA SER A 41 12.67 -9.39 3.73
C SER A 41 12.68 -8.46 2.51
N HIS A 42 13.38 -7.34 2.61
CA HIS A 42 13.58 -6.41 1.48
C HIS A 42 14.34 -7.06 0.30
N ARG A 43 14.93 -8.25 0.49
CA ARG A 43 15.58 -9.07 -0.55
C ARG A 43 14.72 -10.27 -1.00
N SER A 44 13.50 -10.39 -0.50
CA SER A 44 12.57 -11.43 -0.94
C SER A 44 11.97 -11.06 -2.30
N LYS A 45 11.63 -12.08 -3.10
CA LYS A 45 10.96 -11.88 -4.39
C LYS A 45 9.64 -11.12 -4.23
N GLN A 46 8.91 -11.39 -3.15
CA GLN A 46 7.64 -10.74 -2.84
C GLN A 46 7.79 -9.24 -2.62
N PHE A 47 8.85 -8.80 -1.93
CA PHE A 47 9.12 -7.37 -1.76
C PHE A 47 9.72 -6.75 -3.04
N GLU A 48 10.56 -7.50 -3.76
CA GLU A 48 11.11 -7.08 -5.06
C GLU A 48 9.99 -6.75 -6.05
N GLU A 49 8.94 -7.57 -6.13
CA GLU A 49 7.74 -7.30 -6.93
C GLU A 49 7.05 -5.98 -6.54
N VAL A 50 6.99 -5.66 -5.24
CA VAL A 50 6.37 -4.41 -4.74
C VAL A 50 7.17 -3.20 -5.22
N ILE A 51 8.48 -3.19 -4.97
CA ILE A 51 9.31 -2.02 -5.24
C ILE A 51 9.49 -1.80 -6.75
N LEU A 52 9.71 -2.86 -7.53
CA LEU A 52 9.84 -2.77 -8.98
C LEU A 52 8.50 -2.40 -9.64
N GLY A 53 7.38 -2.93 -9.12
CA GLY A 53 6.05 -2.56 -9.57
C GLY A 53 5.75 -1.07 -9.32
N ALA A 54 6.11 -0.55 -8.14
CA ALA A 54 5.95 0.87 -7.82
C ALA A 54 6.81 1.77 -8.72
N GLU A 55 8.06 1.40 -8.97
CA GLU A 55 8.95 2.14 -9.87
C GLU A 55 8.43 2.15 -11.32
N ALA A 56 7.99 1.00 -11.83
CA ALA A 56 7.44 0.89 -13.17
C ALA A 56 6.17 1.73 -13.35
N LEU A 57 5.23 1.66 -12.37
CA LEU A 57 4.00 2.44 -12.42
C LEU A 57 4.27 3.94 -12.37
N LEU A 58 5.25 4.38 -11.57
CA LEU A 58 5.64 5.79 -11.53
C LEU A 58 6.16 6.26 -12.89
N LYS A 59 7.01 5.46 -13.56
CA LYS A 59 7.54 5.76 -14.91
C LYS A 59 6.48 5.72 -16.00
N GLU A 60 5.41 4.95 -15.82
CA GLU A 60 4.30 4.89 -16.77
C GLU A 60 3.45 6.17 -16.70
N LEU A 61 3.21 6.69 -15.48
CA LEU A 61 2.31 7.82 -15.24
C LEU A 61 2.96 9.19 -15.43
N MET A 62 4.28 9.27 -15.46
CA MET A 62 5.07 10.52 -15.52
C MET A 62 5.92 10.59 -16.79
#